data_AF-A0A520HTM2-F1
#
_entry.id   AF-A0A520HTM2-F1
#
_cell.length_a   1.000
_cell.length_b   1.000
_cell.length_c   1.000
_cell.angle_alpha   90.00
_cell.angle_beta   90.00
_cell.angle_gamma   90.00
#
_symmetry.space_group_name_H-M   'P 1'
#
loop_
_entity.id
_entity.type
_entity.pdbx_description
1 polymer ?
#
loop_
_entity_poly.entity_id
_entity_poly.type
_entity_poly.pdbx_seq_one_letter_code
_entity_poly.pdbx_strand_id
1 'polypeptide(L)'
;PMYVNAALAGPSNVPDPTGVASGGPQQDVLDIWKAAAPSIDFAAPDIYDNVSKNVGLYLDAYSRPDNALMVPEIGNSRTFARYFYDAVGRGAIGFAPFGMDDTGFFNYPLGAKALDAETLDAFAKPYAVFQGMNREWAKIAFEHPTWGAGKPDDGAPVSTTMGDWTITASWGEWQFGMREWTWLKSEPAPWSREPIGGVAVAQLSADQFLFTGDHVRLTFATRKGGPANGMVVKVEEGRFVNGQWATDRIWNGDQTDYGINIIDRPVLLRVTMGRYR
;
A
#
# COMPACT_ATOMS: atom_id res chain seq x y z
N PRO A 1 -11.19 9.10 -21.01
CA PRO A 1 -10.00 9.60 -20.30
C PRO A 1 -8.73 9.33 -21.10
N MET A 2 -7.82 10.30 -21.16
CA MET A 2 -6.50 10.23 -21.79
C MET A 2 -5.46 10.75 -20.80
N TYR A 3 -4.29 10.13 -20.78
CA TYR A 3 -3.19 10.49 -19.88
C TYR A 3 -1.85 10.50 -20.62
N VAL A 4 -0.84 11.04 -19.95
CA VAL A 4 0.57 10.95 -20.37
C VAL A 4 1.40 10.33 -19.25
N ASN A 5 2.39 9.51 -19.60
CA ASN A 5 3.32 8.92 -18.65
C ASN A 5 4.64 9.70 -18.58
N ALA A 6 5.30 9.62 -17.43
CA ALA A 6 6.53 10.35 -17.12
C ALA A 6 7.70 9.38 -16.93
N ALA A 7 8.72 9.51 -17.79
CA ALA A 7 10.05 8.97 -17.52
C ALA A 7 10.73 9.82 -16.44
N LEU A 8 10.88 9.25 -15.23
CA LEU A 8 11.25 10.00 -14.03
C LEU A 8 12.76 10.19 -13.89
N ALA A 9 13.14 11.38 -13.42
CA ALA A 9 14.42 11.62 -12.77
C ALA A 9 14.28 11.45 -11.24
N GLY A 10 15.41 11.42 -10.52
CA GLY A 10 15.43 11.30 -9.06
C GLY A 10 14.49 12.31 -8.37
N PRO A 11 13.77 11.93 -7.30
CA PRO A 11 12.63 12.71 -6.80
C PRO A 11 13.04 13.93 -5.97
N SER A 12 14.29 13.98 -5.50
CA SER A 12 14.73 14.93 -4.47
C SER A 12 15.36 16.21 -5.04
N ASN A 13 15.69 16.24 -6.34
CA ASN A 13 16.48 17.31 -6.94
C ASN A 13 15.84 17.77 -8.25
N VAL A 14 16.06 19.04 -8.63
CA VAL A 14 15.81 19.49 -10.01
C VAL A 14 16.82 18.77 -10.91
N PRO A 15 16.37 18.01 -11.92
CA PRO A 15 17.29 17.25 -12.78
C PRO A 15 18.07 18.16 -13.73
N ASP A 16 19.26 17.72 -14.13
CA ASP A 16 19.93 18.29 -15.30
C ASP A 16 19.10 17.94 -16.55
N PRO A 17 18.54 18.92 -17.28
CA PRO A 17 17.69 18.66 -18.43
C PRO A 17 18.40 17.91 -19.56
N THR A 18 19.74 17.93 -19.61
CA THR A 18 20.51 17.17 -20.59
C THR A 18 20.72 15.71 -20.21
N GLY A 19 20.48 15.36 -18.95
CA GLY A 19 20.67 14.01 -18.40
C GLY A 19 19.38 13.20 -18.22
N VAL A 20 18.23 13.76 -18.60
CA VAL A 20 16.90 13.14 -18.38
C VAL A 20 16.02 13.28 -19.61
N ALA A 21 14.85 12.65 -19.61
CA ALA A 21 13.82 12.85 -20.63
C ALA A 21 13.16 14.23 -20.49
N SER A 22 13.92 15.28 -20.81
CA SER A 22 13.47 16.67 -20.70
C SER A 22 12.26 16.94 -21.59
N GLY A 23 11.31 17.71 -21.06
CA GLY A 23 10.03 18.01 -21.70
C GLY A 23 8.89 17.07 -21.30
N GLY A 24 9.19 15.86 -20.81
CA GLY A 24 8.18 14.95 -20.24
C GLY A 24 7.50 15.53 -18.99
N PRO A 25 6.38 14.94 -18.53
CA PRO A 25 5.61 15.43 -17.39
C PRO A 25 6.24 15.07 -16.04
N GLN A 26 7.53 15.36 -15.88
CA GLN A 26 8.28 15.16 -14.64
C GLN A 26 7.73 16.03 -13.51
N GLN A 27 7.98 15.62 -12.26
CA GLN A 27 7.42 16.26 -11.06
C GLN A 27 7.72 17.76 -10.95
N ASP A 28 8.87 18.22 -11.44
CA ASP A 28 9.32 19.61 -11.39
C ASP A 28 8.62 20.52 -12.41
N VAL A 29 8.00 19.93 -13.44
CA VAL A 29 7.32 20.66 -14.53
C VAL A 29 5.84 20.30 -14.66
N LEU A 30 5.25 19.60 -13.68
CA LEU A 30 3.83 19.25 -13.69
C LEU A 30 2.91 20.47 -13.84
N ASP A 31 3.25 21.60 -13.23
CA ASP A 31 2.45 22.83 -13.34
C ASP A 31 2.42 23.37 -14.78
N ILE A 32 3.52 23.23 -15.53
CA ILE A 32 3.58 23.60 -16.95
C ILE A 32 2.67 22.68 -17.76
N TRP A 33 2.74 21.37 -17.52
CA TRP A 33 1.89 20.38 -18.20
C TRP A 33 0.41 20.61 -17.93
N LYS A 34 0.04 20.91 -16.69
CA LYS A 34 -1.35 21.23 -16.31
C LYS A 34 -1.87 22.47 -17.00
N ALA A 35 -1.03 23.50 -17.17
CA ALA A 35 -1.40 24.70 -17.91
C ALA A 35 -1.46 24.49 -19.43
N ALA A 36 -0.50 23.76 -19.99
CA ALA A 36 -0.31 23.63 -21.43
C ALA A 36 -1.21 22.57 -22.09
N ALA A 37 -1.63 21.54 -21.35
CA ALA A 37 -2.37 20.40 -21.88
C ALA A 37 -3.72 20.16 -21.16
N PRO A 38 -4.67 21.11 -21.21
CA PRO A 38 -5.94 21.00 -20.47
C PRO A 38 -6.86 19.87 -20.96
N SER A 39 -6.58 19.27 -22.12
CA SER A 39 -7.30 18.09 -22.64
C SER A 39 -6.74 16.75 -22.13
N ILE A 40 -5.64 16.76 -21.38
CA ILE A 40 -5.06 15.58 -20.74
C ILE A 40 -5.57 15.51 -19.30
N ASP A 41 -6.22 14.41 -18.93
CA ASP A 41 -6.89 14.28 -17.64
C ASP A 41 -5.87 14.22 -16.48
N PHE A 42 -4.78 13.48 -16.65
CA PHE A 42 -3.71 13.36 -15.65
C PHE A 42 -2.35 13.01 -16.28
N ALA A 43 -1.29 13.34 -15.55
CA ALA A 43 0.07 12.87 -15.79
C ALA A 43 0.41 11.78 -14.76
N ALA A 44 1.18 10.78 -15.18
CA ALA A 44 1.33 9.55 -14.42
C ALA A 44 2.81 9.09 -14.35
N PRO A 45 3.34 8.71 -13.18
CA PRO A 45 4.74 8.32 -13.02
C PRO A 45 5.02 6.88 -13.47
N ASP A 46 6.08 6.68 -14.27
CA ASP A 46 6.66 5.36 -14.54
C ASP A 46 7.76 5.07 -13.51
N ILE A 47 7.53 4.14 -12.59
CA ILE A 47 8.36 3.97 -11.39
C ILE A 47 9.28 2.74 -11.52
N TYR A 48 10.55 2.96 -11.84
CA TYR A 48 11.57 1.88 -11.86
C TYR A 48 12.67 2.04 -10.79
N ASP A 49 12.53 3.04 -9.91
CA ASP A 49 13.34 3.19 -8.71
C ASP A 49 12.75 2.34 -7.58
N ASN A 50 13.54 1.45 -6.99
CA ASN A 50 13.10 0.53 -5.94
C ASN A 50 13.47 0.99 -4.52
N VAL A 51 13.98 2.21 -4.36
CA VAL A 51 14.24 2.81 -3.04
C VAL A 51 12.92 3.30 -2.47
N SER A 52 12.48 2.75 -1.32
CA SER A 52 11.15 3.00 -0.76
C SER A 52 10.86 4.48 -0.51
N LYS A 53 11.86 5.23 -0.05
CA LYS A 53 11.74 6.68 0.15
C LYS A 53 11.49 7.42 -1.17
N ASN A 54 12.16 7.03 -2.25
CA ASN A 54 12.02 7.68 -3.54
C ASN A 54 10.64 7.38 -4.14
N VAL A 55 10.17 6.13 -4.06
CA VAL A 55 8.81 5.76 -4.48
C VAL A 55 7.76 6.57 -3.75
N GLY A 56 7.87 6.72 -2.42
CA GLY A 56 6.97 7.58 -1.65
C GLY A 56 6.94 9.02 -2.17
N LEU A 57 8.10 9.62 -2.45
CA LEU A 57 8.19 10.97 -3.00
C LEU A 57 7.57 11.10 -4.40
N TYR A 58 7.73 10.11 -5.27
CA TYR A 58 7.05 10.11 -6.57
C TYR A 58 5.53 10.04 -6.41
N LEU A 59 5.03 9.12 -5.58
CA LEU A 59 3.59 8.97 -5.36
C LEU A 59 2.98 10.27 -4.78
N ASP A 60 3.68 10.92 -3.84
CA ASP A 60 3.24 12.18 -3.24
C ASP A 60 3.27 13.34 -4.25
N ALA A 61 4.29 13.41 -5.12
CA ALA A 61 4.39 14.47 -6.13
C ALA A 61 3.29 14.41 -7.20
N TYR A 62 2.83 13.21 -7.57
CA TYR A 62 1.79 13.01 -8.58
C TYR A 62 0.38 12.90 -8.00
N SER A 63 0.23 12.75 -6.68
CA SER A 63 -1.07 12.78 -6.00
C SER A 63 -1.44 14.21 -5.64
N ARG A 64 -2.18 14.88 -6.53
CA ARG A 64 -2.55 16.30 -6.39
C ARG A 64 -4.05 16.50 -6.54
N PRO A 65 -4.65 17.57 -5.96
CA PRO A 65 -6.05 17.90 -6.21
C PRO A 65 -6.41 18.09 -7.69
N ASP A 66 -5.44 18.45 -8.54
CA ASP A 66 -5.58 18.63 -9.99
C ASP A 66 -4.97 17.46 -10.81
N ASN A 67 -4.48 16.40 -10.17
CA ASN A 67 -3.86 15.25 -10.83
C ASN A 67 -4.22 13.94 -10.11
N ALA A 68 -5.09 13.14 -10.73
CA ALA A 68 -5.37 11.80 -10.23
C ALA A 68 -4.11 10.93 -10.24
N LEU A 69 -3.84 10.24 -9.14
CA LEU A 69 -2.71 9.32 -9.05
C LEU A 69 -3.01 8.02 -9.80
N MET A 70 -2.18 7.68 -10.78
CA MET A 70 -2.20 6.43 -11.54
C MET A 70 -0.75 5.99 -11.70
N VAL A 71 -0.42 4.72 -11.45
CA VAL A 71 0.93 4.17 -11.68
C VAL A 71 0.88 3.25 -12.90
N PRO A 72 1.05 3.77 -14.13
CA PRO A 72 0.87 3.02 -15.38
C PRO A 72 2.04 2.09 -15.68
N GLU A 73 3.21 2.36 -15.12
CA GLU A 73 4.35 1.45 -15.15
C GLU A 73 5.03 1.42 -13.79
N ILE A 74 5.37 0.22 -13.34
CA ILE A 74 6.29 -0.01 -12.23
C ILE A 74 7.10 -1.27 -12.52
N GLY A 75 8.31 -1.39 -11.97
CA GLY A 75 9.07 -2.64 -12.05
C GLY A 75 8.26 -3.86 -11.60
N ASN A 76 8.46 -5.01 -12.24
CA ASN A 76 7.73 -6.24 -11.96
C ASN A 76 8.48 -7.23 -11.06
N SER A 77 9.62 -6.84 -10.48
CA SER A 77 10.27 -7.71 -9.49
C SER A 77 9.44 -7.76 -8.21
N ARG A 78 9.55 -8.87 -7.47
CA ARG A 78 8.80 -9.12 -6.23
C ARG A 78 8.87 -7.97 -5.22
N THR A 79 9.97 -7.21 -5.21
CA THR A 79 10.13 -6.09 -4.29
C THR A 79 9.14 -4.96 -4.61
N PHE A 80 8.85 -4.67 -5.88
CA PHE A 80 7.96 -3.57 -6.26
C PHE A 80 6.49 -3.81 -5.86
N ALA A 81 6.09 -5.07 -5.64
CA ALA A 81 4.72 -5.41 -5.28
C ALA A 81 4.21 -4.68 -4.03
N ARG A 82 5.09 -4.39 -3.05
CA ARG A 82 4.72 -3.67 -1.83
C ARG A 82 4.15 -2.27 -2.09
N TYR A 83 4.57 -1.62 -3.18
CA TYR A 83 4.14 -0.28 -3.53
C TYR A 83 2.71 -0.21 -4.07
N PHE A 84 2.09 -1.36 -4.38
CA PHE A 84 0.66 -1.41 -4.66
C PHE A 84 -0.14 -0.84 -3.50
N TYR A 85 0.23 -1.21 -2.27
CA TYR A 85 -0.40 -0.71 -1.04
C TYR A 85 -0.17 0.79 -0.83
N ASP A 86 1.04 1.28 -1.11
CA ASP A 86 1.35 2.72 -1.06
C ASP A 86 0.49 3.53 -2.04
N ALA A 87 0.26 3.00 -3.25
CA ALA A 87 -0.53 3.65 -4.28
C ALA A 87 -2.03 3.66 -3.94
N VAL A 88 -2.64 2.49 -3.65
CA VAL A 88 -4.07 2.42 -3.33
C VAL A 88 -4.41 3.13 -2.02
N GLY A 89 -3.47 3.16 -1.07
CA GLY A 89 -3.59 3.92 0.17
C GLY A 89 -3.65 5.44 -0.03
N ARG A 90 -3.12 5.94 -1.16
CA ARG A 90 -3.21 7.35 -1.60
C ARG A 90 -4.41 7.61 -2.52
N GLY A 91 -5.31 6.65 -2.67
CA GLY A 91 -6.46 6.77 -3.57
C GLY A 91 -6.10 6.63 -5.06
N ALA A 92 -5.00 5.94 -5.39
CA ALA A 92 -4.64 5.71 -6.79
C ALA A 92 -5.77 5.02 -7.56
N ILE A 93 -6.01 5.49 -8.79
CA ILE A 93 -7.04 4.95 -9.69
C ILE A 93 -6.56 3.72 -10.47
N GLY A 94 -5.27 3.37 -10.36
CA GLY A 94 -4.69 2.16 -10.91
C GLY A 94 -3.19 2.02 -10.65
N PHE A 95 -2.70 0.80 -10.88
CA PHE A 95 -1.32 0.38 -10.66
C PHE A 95 -1.02 -0.79 -11.62
N ALA A 96 0.03 -0.68 -12.44
CA ALA A 96 0.30 -1.64 -13.52
C ALA A 96 1.80 -2.00 -13.60
N PRO A 97 2.20 -3.18 -13.10
CA PRO A 97 3.55 -3.71 -13.28
C PRO A 97 3.85 -3.95 -14.76
N PHE A 98 5.02 -3.51 -15.22
CA PHE A 98 5.42 -3.62 -16.62
C PHE A 98 5.93 -5.02 -16.96
N GLY A 99 5.64 -5.51 -18.18
CA GLY A 99 6.21 -6.75 -18.70
C GLY A 99 5.71 -7.99 -17.97
N MET A 100 4.38 -8.13 -17.87
CA MET A 100 3.70 -9.27 -17.22
C MET A 100 3.22 -10.29 -18.27
N ASP A 101 4.12 -10.71 -19.17
CA ASP A 101 3.84 -11.68 -20.23
C ASP A 101 4.98 -12.70 -20.42
N ASP A 102 4.64 -13.88 -20.97
CA ASP A 102 5.58 -14.98 -21.20
C ASP A 102 6.14 -14.94 -22.64
N THR A 103 6.60 -13.76 -23.08
CA THR A 103 7.22 -13.59 -24.40
C THR A 103 8.71 -13.92 -24.41
N GLY A 104 9.30 -14.15 -23.24
CA GLY A 104 10.74 -14.38 -23.06
C GLY A 104 11.58 -13.11 -22.92
N PHE A 105 10.96 -11.92 -22.93
CA PHE A 105 11.65 -10.65 -22.68
C PHE A 105 11.57 -10.26 -21.20
N PHE A 106 12.71 -9.87 -20.62
CA PHE A 106 12.79 -9.34 -19.26
C PHE A 106 13.58 -8.02 -19.29
N ASN A 107 13.00 -6.93 -18.76
CA ASN A 107 13.61 -5.60 -18.78
C ASN A 107 14.64 -5.37 -17.65
N TYR A 108 15.24 -6.43 -17.09
CA TYR A 108 16.32 -6.33 -16.11
C TYR A 108 17.45 -5.40 -16.65
N PRO A 109 17.98 -4.44 -15.86
CA PRO A 109 17.93 -4.34 -14.39
C PRO A 109 16.72 -3.59 -13.81
N LEU A 110 15.74 -3.16 -14.63
CA LEU A 110 14.58 -2.40 -14.13
C LEU A 110 13.55 -3.28 -13.42
N GLY A 111 13.34 -4.50 -13.94
CA GLY A 111 12.39 -5.46 -13.41
C GLY A 111 13.02 -6.78 -12.96
N ALA A 112 12.22 -7.83 -12.95
CA ALA A 112 12.60 -9.18 -12.60
C ALA A 112 13.53 -9.80 -13.65
N LYS A 113 14.31 -10.80 -13.24
CA LYS A 113 15.12 -11.63 -14.14
C LYS A 113 14.31 -12.76 -14.78
N ALA A 114 13.16 -13.09 -14.20
CA ALA A 114 12.22 -14.11 -14.62
C ALA A 114 10.84 -13.80 -14.04
N LEU A 115 9.78 -14.33 -14.66
CA LEU A 115 8.41 -14.30 -14.12
C LEU A 115 8.04 -15.68 -13.56
N ASP A 116 8.74 -16.08 -12.49
CA ASP A 116 8.38 -17.30 -11.76
C ASP A 116 7.09 -17.12 -10.94
N ALA A 117 6.59 -18.24 -10.39
CA ALA A 117 5.36 -18.24 -9.60
C ALA A 117 5.44 -17.29 -8.40
N GLU A 118 6.61 -17.13 -7.79
CA GLU A 118 6.80 -16.25 -6.64
C GLU A 118 6.71 -14.77 -7.02
N THR A 119 7.28 -14.40 -8.17
CA THR A 119 7.20 -13.06 -8.75
C THR A 119 5.77 -12.71 -9.15
N LEU A 120 5.07 -13.64 -9.81
CA LEU A 120 3.67 -13.46 -10.19
C LEU A 120 2.75 -13.37 -8.96
N ASP A 121 2.94 -14.26 -7.98
CA ASP A 121 2.15 -14.29 -6.74
C ASP A 121 2.27 -13.00 -5.93
N ALA A 122 3.42 -12.32 -5.99
CA ALA A 122 3.64 -11.06 -5.30
C ALA A 122 2.62 -9.98 -5.69
N PHE A 123 2.17 -9.97 -6.95
CA PHE A 123 1.14 -9.06 -7.45
C PHE A 123 -0.25 -9.71 -7.46
N ALA A 124 -0.34 -10.99 -7.83
CA ALA A 124 -1.61 -11.70 -7.99
C ALA A 124 -2.38 -11.81 -6.66
N LYS A 125 -1.71 -12.04 -5.54
CA LYS A 125 -2.38 -12.20 -4.23
C LYS A 125 -3.02 -10.90 -3.72
N PRO A 126 -2.32 -9.74 -3.69
CA PRO A 126 -2.97 -8.47 -3.40
C PRO A 126 -4.10 -8.15 -4.37
N TYR A 127 -3.90 -8.39 -5.67
CA TYR A 127 -4.90 -8.12 -6.69
C TYR A 127 -6.15 -8.98 -6.52
N ALA A 128 -6.03 -10.24 -6.12
CA ALA A 128 -7.18 -11.12 -5.91
C ALA A 128 -8.12 -10.57 -4.81
N VAL A 129 -7.57 -10.01 -3.73
CA VAL A 129 -8.40 -9.36 -2.69
C VAL A 129 -9.06 -8.10 -3.23
N PHE A 130 -8.30 -7.24 -3.90
CA PHE A 130 -8.84 -6.01 -4.47
C PHE A 130 -9.85 -6.26 -5.58
N GLN A 131 -9.70 -7.31 -6.38
CA GLN A 131 -10.69 -7.72 -7.37
C GLN A 131 -12.05 -7.99 -6.71
N GLY A 132 -12.06 -8.64 -5.54
CA GLY A 132 -13.27 -8.92 -4.77
C GLY A 132 -13.94 -7.69 -4.13
N MET A 133 -13.28 -6.52 -4.16
CA MET A 133 -13.78 -5.27 -3.56
C MET A 133 -13.54 -4.05 -4.45
N ASN A 134 -13.29 -4.19 -5.76
CA ASN A 134 -12.71 -3.11 -6.56
C ASN A 134 -13.64 -1.88 -6.65
N ARG A 135 -14.94 -2.10 -6.80
CA ARG A 135 -15.95 -1.04 -6.86
C ARG A 135 -16.13 -0.39 -5.49
N GLU A 136 -16.16 -1.19 -4.44
CA GLU A 136 -16.33 -0.74 -3.06
C GLU A 136 -15.11 0.05 -2.60
N TRP A 137 -13.89 -0.46 -2.82
CA TRP A 137 -12.65 0.24 -2.52
C TRP A 137 -12.55 1.55 -3.29
N ALA A 138 -12.84 1.56 -4.59
CA ALA A 138 -12.80 2.79 -5.38
C ALA A 138 -13.76 3.86 -4.84
N LYS A 139 -14.99 3.47 -4.47
CA LYS A 139 -15.95 4.38 -3.85
C LYS A 139 -15.46 4.87 -2.48
N ILE A 140 -14.99 3.95 -1.63
CA ILE A 140 -14.49 4.28 -0.29
C ILE A 140 -13.30 5.24 -0.39
N ALA A 141 -12.32 4.95 -1.25
CA ALA A 141 -11.14 5.79 -1.44
C ALA A 141 -11.46 7.19 -1.99
N PHE A 142 -12.59 7.33 -2.69
CA PHE A 142 -13.08 8.63 -3.14
C PHE A 142 -13.82 9.41 -2.03
N GLU A 143 -14.58 8.72 -1.18
CA GLU A 143 -15.45 9.34 -0.18
C GLU A 143 -14.83 9.45 1.22
N HIS A 144 -13.78 8.66 1.51
CA HIS A 144 -13.22 8.49 2.84
C HIS A 144 -11.68 8.53 2.83
N PRO A 145 -11.07 8.90 3.97
CA PRO A 145 -9.63 8.79 4.14
C PRO A 145 -9.16 7.34 3.98
N THR A 146 -8.14 7.16 3.15
CA THR A 146 -7.35 5.93 3.04
C THR A 146 -5.93 6.16 3.50
N TRP A 147 -5.27 5.08 3.87
CA TRP A 147 -3.84 5.05 4.15
C TRP A 147 -3.28 3.73 3.64
N GLY A 148 -2.02 3.74 3.21
CA GLY A 148 -1.32 2.53 2.86
C GLY A 148 0.18 2.71 2.96
N ALA A 149 0.86 1.60 3.19
CA ALA A 149 2.30 1.55 3.37
C ALA A 149 2.84 0.21 2.89
N GLY A 150 3.82 0.24 2.00
CA GLY A 150 4.75 -0.88 1.79
C GLY A 150 5.86 -0.87 2.84
N LYS A 151 6.49 -2.01 3.08
CA LYS A 151 7.64 -2.12 3.99
C LYS A 151 8.77 -1.15 3.57
N PRO A 152 9.18 -0.23 4.46
CA PRO A 152 10.33 0.63 4.21
C PRO A 152 11.64 -0.16 4.14
N ASP A 153 12.63 0.36 3.40
CA ASP A 153 13.93 -0.31 3.24
C ASP A 153 14.71 -0.46 4.55
N ASP A 154 14.48 0.44 5.53
CA ASP A 154 15.05 0.34 6.87
C ASP A 154 14.25 -0.58 7.82
N GLY A 155 13.11 -1.10 7.36
CA GLY A 155 12.22 -1.98 8.12
C GLY A 155 11.53 -1.30 9.32
N ALA A 156 11.56 0.03 9.42
CA ALA A 156 10.93 0.76 10.50
C ALA A 156 9.40 0.61 10.44
N PRO A 157 8.71 0.50 11.61
CA PRO A 157 7.26 0.60 11.65
C PRO A 157 6.77 1.95 11.10
N VAL A 158 5.62 1.95 10.44
CA VAL A 158 4.97 3.16 9.92
C VAL A 158 3.61 3.30 10.55
N SER A 159 3.28 4.50 11.01
CA SER A 159 2.00 4.80 11.65
C SER A 159 1.22 5.87 10.90
N THR A 160 -0.10 5.78 10.99
CA THR A 160 -1.04 6.86 10.65
C THR A 160 -1.97 7.14 11.82
N THR A 161 -2.68 8.27 11.78
CA THR A 161 -3.78 8.57 12.70
C THR A 161 -5.04 8.84 11.88
N MET A 162 -6.10 8.08 12.17
CA MET A 162 -7.40 8.18 11.52
C MET A 162 -8.47 8.35 12.60
N GLY A 163 -9.01 9.57 12.72
CA GLY A 163 -9.88 9.94 13.84
C GLY A 163 -9.14 9.89 15.18
N ASP A 164 -9.69 9.15 16.15
CA ASP A 164 -9.11 8.99 17.49
C ASP A 164 -8.11 7.82 17.60
N TRP A 165 -7.81 7.16 16.48
CA TRP A 165 -7.05 5.92 16.47
C TRP A 165 -5.72 6.09 15.73
N THR A 166 -4.64 5.67 16.37
CA THR A 166 -3.35 5.47 15.72
C THR A 166 -3.27 4.02 15.24
N ILE A 167 -2.91 3.84 13.97
CA ILE A 167 -2.74 2.53 13.34
C ILE A 167 -1.27 2.42 12.97
N THR A 168 -0.61 1.34 13.42
CA THR A 168 0.82 1.10 13.15
C THR A 168 0.98 -0.21 12.40
N ALA A 169 1.64 -0.15 11.25
CA ALA A 169 2.13 -1.31 10.53
C ALA A 169 3.58 -1.60 10.89
N SER A 170 3.89 -2.87 11.14
CA SER A 170 5.24 -3.40 11.31
C SER A 170 5.43 -4.68 10.49
N TRP A 171 6.68 -5.03 10.21
CA TRP A 171 7.05 -6.12 9.30
C TRP A 171 8.09 -7.05 9.92
N GLY A 172 8.17 -8.26 9.37
CA GLY A 172 9.17 -9.26 9.78
C GLY A 172 8.90 -9.89 11.14
N GLU A 173 7.65 -9.86 11.60
CA GLU A 173 7.21 -10.47 12.85
C GLU A 173 6.43 -11.77 12.59
N TRP A 174 6.51 -12.72 13.52
CA TRP A 174 5.65 -13.90 13.55
C TRP A 174 4.21 -13.53 13.93
N GLN A 175 3.26 -14.46 13.79
CA GLN A 175 1.86 -14.21 14.16
C GLN A 175 1.62 -14.19 15.68
N PHE A 176 2.52 -14.78 16.46
CA PHE A 176 2.40 -14.91 17.91
C PHE A 176 3.58 -14.23 18.61
N GLY A 177 3.29 -13.55 19.73
CA GLY A 177 4.28 -12.88 20.56
C GLY A 177 4.71 -11.51 20.03
N MET A 178 5.33 -10.73 20.92
CA MET A 178 5.84 -9.39 20.59
C MET A 178 7.35 -9.44 20.36
N ARG A 179 7.85 -8.66 19.40
CA ARG A 179 9.28 -8.59 19.05
C ARG A 179 10.16 -8.17 20.23
N GLU A 180 9.62 -7.43 21.19
CA GLU A 180 10.33 -6.95 22.38
C GLU A 180 10.47 -8.03 23.47
N TRP A 181 9.78 -9.17 23.32
CA TRP A 181 9.83 -10.23 24.32
C TRP A 181 11.15 -10.99 24.27
N THR A 182 11.89 -10.95 25.38
CA THR A 182 13.18 -11.65 25.52
C THR A 182 13.05 -13.05 26.13
N TRP A 183 11.89 -13.40 26.68
CA TRP A 183 11.63 -14.66 27.39
C TRP A 183 11.11 -15.77 26.47
N LEU A 184 10.41 -15.42 25.39
CA LEU A 184 9.93 -16.35 24.37
C LEU A 184 10.89 -16.31 23.18
N LYS A 185 11.77 -17.31 23.07
CA LYS A 185 12.75 -17.39 21.98
C LYS A 185 12.09 -17.95 20.72
N SER A 186 12.32 -17.30 19.58
CA SER A 186 12.02 -17.80 18.23
C SER A 186 13.14 -17.40 17.28
N GLU A 187 13.33 -18.16 16.20
CA GLU A 187 14.13 -17.70 15.07
C GLU A 187 13.50 -16.47 14.40
N PRO A 188 14.26 -15.60 13.71
CA PRO A 188 13.66 -14.55 12.89
C PRO A 188 12.75 -15.13 11.80
N ALA A 189 11.66 -14.43 11.48
CA ALA A 189 10.83 -14.81 10.34
C ALA A 189 11.68 -14.88 9.05
N PRO A 190 11.56 -15.92 8.21
CA PRO A 190 12.37 -16.08 7.00
C PRO A 190 12.35 -14.87 6.07
N TRP A 191 11.20 -14.22 5.96
CA TRP A 191 10.97 -13.02 5.13
C TRP A 191 11.38 -11.69 5.81
N SER A 192 11.87 -11.72 7.05
CA SER A 192 12.09 -10.50 7.86
C SER A 192 13.04 -9.49 7.22
N ARG A 193 13.97 -9.94 6.37
CA ARG A 193 14.92 -9.08 5.64
C ARG A 193 14.51 -8.76 4.22
N GLU A 194 13.46 -9.39 3.72
CA GLU A 194 12.99 -9.17 2.35
C GLU A 194 12.21 -7.85 2.28
N PRO A 195 12.40 -7.01 1.25
CA PRO A 195 11.63 -5.78 1.07
C PRO A 195 10.27 -6.11 0.44
N ILE A 196 9.44 -6.81 1.20
CA ILE A 196 8.09 -7.25 0.84
C ILE A 196 7.12 -6.89 1.96
N GLY A 197 5.83 -6.97 1.63
CA GLY A 197 4.77 -6.71 2.59
C GLY A 197 4.30 -5.28 2.59
N GLY A 198 3.02 -5.12 2.90
CA GLY A 198 2.37 -3.83 2.97
C GLY A 198 0.93 -3.95 3.42
N VAL A 199 0.30 -2.79 3.58
CA VAL A 199 -1.07 -2.67 4.07
C VAL A 199 -1.81 -1.55 3.36
N ALA A 200 -3.10 -1.75 3.11
CA ALA A 200 -4.03 -0.67 2.82
C ALA A 200 -5.16 -0.66 3.84
N VAL A 201 -5.52 0.53 4.31
CA VAL A 201 -6.55 0.80 5.31
C VAL A 201 -7.47 1.90 4.81
N ALA A 202 -8.77 1.74 5.02
CA ALA A 202 -9.77 2.78 4.77
C ALA A 202 -10.62 3.02 6.02
N GLN A 203 -10.90 4.28 6.34
CA GLN A 203 -11.74 4.65 7.47
C GLN A 203 -13.22 4.67 7.05
N LEU A 204 -13.98 3.65 7.42
CA LEU A 204 -15.42 3.53 7.11
C LEU A 204 -16.29 4.44 7.98
N SER A 205 -15.89 4.62 9.24
CA SER A 205 -16.52 5.55 10.19
C SER A 205 -15.51 5.95 11.27
N ALA A 206 -15.93 6.70 12.30
CA ALA A 206 -15.06 7.14 13.39
C ALA A 206 -14.27 5.98 14.04
N ASP A 207 -14.93 4.82 14.19
CA ASP A 207 -14.40 3.67 14.90
C ASP A 207 -14.37 2.38 14.06
N GLN A 208 -14.60 2.47 12.73
CA GLN A 208 -14.56 1.29 11.86
C GLN A 208 -13.60 1.47 10.69
N PHE A 209 -12.80 0.44 10.46
CA PHE A 209 -11.75 0.41 9.44
C PHE A 209 -11.91 -0.84 8.58
N LEU A 210 -11.72 -0.67 7.28
CA LEU A 210 -11.51 -1.77 6.35
C LEU A 210 -10.01 -1.88 6.10
N PHE A 211 -9.43 -3.08 6.12
CA PHE A 211 -8.02 -3.24 5.80
C PHE A 211 -7.70 -4.59 5.17
N THR A 212 -6.60 -4.61 4.42
CA THR A 212 -5.96 -5.80 3.85
C THR A 212 -4.45 -5.56 3.77
N GLY A 213 -3.67 -6.62 3.62
CA GLY A 213 -2.22 -6.53 3.50
C GLY A 213 -1.56 -7.88 3.29
N ASP A 214 -0.25 -7.89 3.31
CA ASP A 214 0.58 -9.10 3.40
C ASP A 214 1.92 -8.81 4.09
N HIS A 215 2.52 -9.85 4.67
CA HIS A 215 3.73 -9.85 5.48
C HIS A 215 3.79 -8.73 6.52
N VAL A 216 2.63 -8.36 7.07
CA VAL A 216 2.45 -7.18 7.92
C VAL A 216 1.70 -7.53 9.20
N ARG A 217 2.07 -6.85 10.28
CA ARG A 217 1.35 -6.80 11.55
C ARG A 217 0.76 -5.41 11.72
N LEU A 218 -0.54 -5.34 12.00
CA LEU A 218 -1.24 -4.10 12.33
C LEU A 218 -1.56 -4.03 13.81
N THR A 219 -1.28 -2.89 14.42
CA THR A 219 -1.68 -2.58 15.81
C THR A 219 -2.47 -1.30 15.85
N PHE A 220 -3.47 -1.27 16.73
CA PHE A 220 -4.34 -0.12 16.95
C PHE A 220 -4.11 0.39 18.37
N ALA A 221 -4.00 1.72 18.49
CA ALA A 221 -3.90 2.41 19.75
C ALA A 221 -4.78 3.66 19.72
N THR A 222 -5.08 4.22 20.89
CA THR A 222 -5.65 5.57 20.94
C THR A 222 -4.57 6.58 20.57
N ARG A 223 -4.94 7.58 19.78
CA ARG A 223 -3.99 8.65 19.42
C ARG A 223 -3.52 9.38 20.68
N LYS A 224 -2.37 10.04 20.59
CA LYS A 224 -1.87 10.89 21.69
C LYS A 224 -2.92 11.96 22.05
N GLY A 225 -3.33 11.98 23.33
CA GLY A 225 -4.38 12.88 23.82
C GLY A 225 -5.80 12.47 23.44
N GLY A 226 -5.99 11.30 22.84
CA GLY A 226 -7.28 10.70 22.53
C GLY A 226 -7.96 10.05 23.75
N PRO A 227 -9.05 9.31 23.52
CA PRO A 227 -9.80 8.66 24.61
C PRO A 227 -8.92 7.67 25.38
N ALA A 228 -9.17 7.55 26.68
CA ALA A 228 -8.59 6.47 27.48
C ALA A 228 -9.29 5.13 27.15
N ASN A 229 -8.64 4.03 27.50
CA ASN A 229 -9.25 2.69 27.48
C ASN A 229 -9.75 2.23 26.09
N GLY A 230 -9.06 2.66 25.03
CA GLY A 230 -9.37 2.20 23.67
C GLY A 230 -8.91 0.77 23.43
N MET A 231 -9.69 0.01 22.66
CA MET A 231 -9.44 -1.39 22.33
C MET A 231 -10.02 -1.76 20.98
N VAL A 232 -9.47 -2.81 20.38
CA VAL A 232 -10.12 -3.53 19.28
C VAL A 232 -11.31 -4.30 19.88
N VAL A 233 -12.52 -3.96 19.45
CA VAL A 233 -13.77 -4.58 19.93
C VAL A 233 -14.13 -5.80 19.07
N LYS A 234 -13.89 -5.71 17.75
CA LYS A 234 -14.28 -6.76 16.81
C LYS A 234 -13.36 -6.73 15.59
N VAL A 235 -12.94 -7.91 15.14
CA VAL A 235 -12.26 -8.10 13.85
C VAL A 235 -13.04 -9.14 13.06
N GLU A 236 -13.57 -8.73 11.91
CA GLU A 236 -14.35 -9.57 11.01
C GLU A 236 -13.56 -9.82 9.74
N GLU A 237 -13.31 -11.07 9.40
CA GLU A 237 -12.92 -11.45 8.04
C GLU A 237 -14.15 -11.62 7.19
N GLY A 238 -14.10 -11.14 5.94
CA GLY A 238 -15.24 -11.23 5.05
C GLY A 238 -14.94 -10.71 3.66
N ARG A 239 -16.03 -10.44 2.93
CA ARG A 239 -16.00 -9.95 1.56
C ARG A 239 -17.22 -9.07 1.28
N PHE A 240 -17.18 -8.34 0.17
CA PHE A 240 -18.38 -7.71 -0.36
C PHE A 240 -19.15 -8.68 -1.25
N VAL A 241 -20.47 -8.73 -1.05
CA VAL A 241 -21.42 -9.47 -1.89
C VAL A 241 -22.51 -8.47 -2.30
N ASN A 242 -22.59 -8.15 -3.58
CA ASN A 242 -23.53 -7.15 -4.12
C ASN A 242 -23.44 -5.79 -3.40
N GLY A 243 -22.21 -5.30 -3.13
CA GLY A 243 -21.98 -4.02 -2.44
C GLY A 243 -22.22 -4.05 -0.93
N GLN A 244 -22.57 -5.20 -0.35
CA GLN A 244 -22.80 -5.35 1.09
C GLN A 244 -21.73 -6.22 1.74
N TRP A 245 -21.29 -5.83 2.93
CA TRP A 245 -20.34 -6.62 3.70
C TRP A 245 -20.97 -7.93 4.19
N ALA A 246 -20.31 -9.06 3.91
CA ALA A 246 -20.64 -10.38 4.42
C ALA A 246 -19.46 -10.91 5.25
N THR A 247 -19.71 -11.12 6.55
CA THR A 247 -18.72 -11.70 7.47
C THR A 247 -18.63 -13.21 7.27
N ASP A 248 -17.41 -13.72 7.11
CA ASP A 248 -17.08 -15.14 7.04
C ASP A 248 -16.72 -15.71 8.42
N ARG A 249 -15.87 -15.00 9.16
CA ARG A 249 -15.46 -15.38 10.52
C ARG A 249 -15.02 -14.20 11.37
N ILE A 250 -14.98 -14.41 12.68
CA ILE A 250 -14.46 -13.45 13.66
C ILE A 250 -13.05 -13.88 14.05
N TRP A 251 -12.11 -12.94 14.03
CA TRP A 251 -10.78 -13.12 14.61
C TRP A 251 -10.80 -12.65 16.07
N ASN A 252 -10.21 -13.43 16.96
CA ASN A 252 -10.10 -13.15 18.39
C ASN A 252 -8.96 -13.96 19.02
N GLY A 253 -8.65 -13.76 20.30
CA GLY A 253 -7.57 -14.45 21.01
C GLY A 253 -6.24 -14.26 20.30
N ASP A 254 -5.50 -15.35 20.06
CA ASP A 254 -4.18 -15.33 19.41
C ASP A 254 -4.14 -14.54 18.09
N GLN A 255 -5.24 -14.49 17.32
CA GLN A 255 -5.30 -13.74 16.06
C GLN A 255 -5.34 -12.21 16.24
N THR A 256 -5.57 -11.72 17.46
CA THR A 256 -5.70 -10.30 17.80
C THR A 256 -4.86 -9.86 19.00
N ASP A 257 -4.40 -10.78 19.86
CA ASP A 257 -3.63 -10.50 21.08
C ASP A 257 -2.25 -9.88 20.79
N TYR A 258 -1.69 -10.19 19.61
CA TYR A 258 -0.36 -9.75 19.18
C TYR A 258 -0.43 -8.82 17.97
N GLY A 259 -1.47 -7.99 17.93
CA GLY A 259 -1.87 -7.28 16.72
C GLY A 259 -2.55 -8.19 15.72
N ILE A 260 -2.95 -7.62 14.59
CA ILE A 260 -3.59 -8.36 13.50
C ILE A 260 -2.55 -8.67 12.43
N ASN A 261 -2.28 -9.96 12.24
CA ASN A 261 -1.16 -10.43 11.43
C ASN A 261 -1.68 -11.02 10.11
N ILE A 262 -1.25 -10.48 8.97
CA ILE A 262 -1.50 -11.05 7.64
C ILE A 262 -0.14 -11.33 6.99
N ILE A 263 0.18 -12.61 6.76
CA ILE A 263 1.50 -13.01 6.25
C ILE A 263 1.46 -13.29 4.75
N ASP A 264 1.18 -14.51 4.32
CA ASP A 264 1.29 -14.95 2.92
C ASP A 264 -0.08 -15.11 2.23
N ARG A 265 -1.16 -14.85 2.97
CA ARG A 265 -2.56 -14.99 2.54
C ARG A 265 -3.33 -13.70 2.80
N PRO A 266 -3.31 -12.75 1.85
CA PRO A 266 -4.13 -11.55 1.92
C PRO A 266 -5.61 -11.90 2.15
N VAL A 267 -6.22 -11.21 3.12
CA VAL A 267 -7.65 -11.32 3.45
C VAL A 267 -8.19 -9.92 3.71
N LEU A 268 -9.50 -9.74 3.51
CA LEU A 268 -10.17 -8.49 3.80
C LEU A 268 -10.79 -8.52 5.19
N LEU A 269 -10.41 -7.54 6.01
CA LEU A 269 -10.80 -7.46 7.41
C LEU A 269 -11.52 -6.14 7.71
N ARG A 270 -12.59 -6.22 8.50
CA ARG A 270 -13.27 -5.05 9.09
C ARG A 270 -12.98 -5.01 10.59
N VAL A 271 -12.33 -3.94 11.04
CA VAL A 271 -11.98 -3.71 12.45
C VAL A 271 -12.93 -2.69 13.03
N THR A 272 -13.51 -3.01 14.19
CA THR A 272 -14.25 -2.06 15.01
C THR A 272 -13.44 -1.77 16.25
N MET A 273 -13.10 -0.50 16.43
CA MET A 273 -12.52 0.06 17.65
C MET A 273 -13.63 0.46 18.61
N GLY A 274 -13.27 0.63 19.87
CA GLY A 274 -14.16 1.16 20.89
C GLY A 274 -13.42 1.44 22.18
N ARG A 275 -14.17 1.87 23.19
CA ARG A 275 -13.61 2.18 24.51
C ARG A 275 -14.51 1.62 25.60
N TYR A 276 -13.90 1.18 26.69
CA TYR A 276 -14.63 0.80 27.90
C TYR A 276 -14.61 1.92 28.93
N ARG A 277 -15.61 1.91 29.82
CA ARG A 277 -15.73 2.84 30.94
C ARG A 277 -14.94 2.32 32.13
#